data_AF-A0A6I6A6B4-F1
#
_entry.id   AF-A0A6I6A6B4-F1
#
_cell.length_a   1.000
_cell.length_b   1.000
_cell.length_c   1.000
_cell.angle_alpha   90.00
_cell.angle_beta   90.00
_cell.angle_gamma   90.00
#
_symmetry.space_group_name_H-M   'P 1'
#
loop_
_entity.id
_entity.type
_entity.pdbx_description
1 polymer ?
#
loop_
_entity_poly.entity_id
_entity_poly.type
_entity_poly.pdbx_seq_one_letter_code
_entity_poly.pdbx_strand_id
1 'polypeptide(L)'
;MALYTHVGSRDDLLVLMADAVHAGAARPPHTDDDWRARVRAVADANLALLTDHAWLLDVTDQRTALGPGTIAKYDHELHALDPLALTDVDRDAALTFVLDFVRGAARARRPDPHGAAMAADWDTWGPRLAGYLGDAHPLAQRVGAAAGAEQGAAYSADHAWQFGLERVLDALASLAPGR
;
A
#
# COMPACT_ATOMS: atom_id res chain seq x y z
N MET A 1 -37.48 3.96 -5.92
CA MET A 1 -37.20 3.57 -4.52
C MET A 1 -36.98 2.06 -4.47
N ALA A 2 -35.82 1.58 -4.93
CA ALA A 2 -35.52 0.13 -5.02
C ALA A 2 -34.20 -0.26 -4.31
N LEU A 3 -33.32 0.71 -4.02
CA LEU A 3 -32.04 0.44 -3.35
C LEU A 3 -32.20 0.18 -1.84
N TYR A 4 -33.04 0.98 -1.16
CA TYR A 4 -33.29 0.88 0.28
C TYR A 4 -34.05 -0.39 0.72
N THR A 5 -34.59 -1.15 -0.24
CA THR A 5 -35.23 -2.44 0.06
C THR A 5 -34.19 -3.52 0.40
N HIS A 6 -32.95 -3.35 -0.06
CA HIS A 6 -31.89 -4.35 0.11
C HIS A 6 -30.69 -3.82 0.90
N VAL A 7 -30.54 -2.49 1.01
CA VAL A 7 -29.40 -1.86 1.68
C VAL A 7 -29.88 -0.77 2.63
N GLY A 8 -29.62 -0.94 3.93
CA GLY A 8 -30.16 -0.09 4.99
C GLY A 8 -29.51 1.31 5.08
N SER A 9 -28.27 1.43 4.64
CA SER A 9 -27.49 2.67 4.74
C SER A 9 -26.42 2.78 3.65
N ARG A 10 -25.82 3.97 3.52
CA ARG A 10 -24.63 4.19 2.68
C ARG A 10 -23.46 3.29 3.12
N ASP A 11 -23.30 3.09 4.42
CA ASP A 11 -22.19 2.31 4.96
C ASP A 11 -22.35 0.81 4.63
N ASP A 12 -23.59 0.30 4.65
CA ASP A 12 -23.89 -1.05 4.17
C ASP A 12 -23.58 -1.19 2.68
N LEU A 13 -23.88 -0.17 1.87
CA LEU A 13 -23.55 -0.17 0.45
C LEU A 13 -22.03 -0.21 0.24
N LEU A 14 -21.27 0.58 1.01
CA LEU A 14 -19.81 0.61 0.92
C LEU A 14 -19.17 -0.74 1.29
N VAL A 15 -19.71 -1.44 2.29
CA VAL A 15 -19.28 -2.79 2.65
C VAL A 15 -19.47 -3.76 1.48
N LEU A 16 -20.65 -3.74 0.84
CA LEU A 16 -20.96 -4.60 -0.31
C LEU A 16 -20.12 -4.25 -1.54
N MET A 17 -19.89 -2.96 -1.80
CA MET A 17 -19.03 -2.51 -2.90
C MET A 17 -17.58 -2.94 -2.69
N ALA A 18 -17.06 -2.85 -1.47
CA ALA A 18 -15.70 -3.29 -1.16
C ALA A 18 -15.54 -4.80 -1.40
N ASP A 19 -16.51 -5.60 -0.96
CA ASP A 19 -16.52 -7.05 -1.23
C ASP A 19 -16.56 -7.37 -2.72
N ALA A 20 -17.40 -6.67 -3.50
CA ALA A 20 -17.50 -6.86 -4.94
C ALA A 20 -16.17 -6.54 -5.67
N VAL A 21 -15.46 -5.50 -5.23
CA VAL A 21 -14.12 -5.17 -5.76
C VAL A 21 -13.12 -6.29 -5.44
N HIS A 22 -13.09 -6.78 -4.20
CA HIS A 22 -12.22 -7.91 -3.83
C HIS A 22 -12.58 -9.22 -4.55
N ALA A 23 -13.86 -9.47 -4.81
CA ALA A 23 -14.32 -10.63 -5.55
C ALA A 23 -13.78 -10.64 -7.00
N GLY A 24 -13.74 -9.46 -7.63
CA GLY A 24 -13.23 -9.26 -8.99
C GLY A 24 -11.71 -9.16 -9.12
N ALA A 25 -10.98 -9.07 -8.00
CA ALA A 25 -9.52 -9.01 -8.02
C ALA A 25 -8.93 -10.32 -8.59
N ALA A 26 -7.92 -10.18 -9.45
CA ALA A 26 -7.21 -11.34 -9.99
C ALA A 26 -6.49 -12.11 -8.86
N ARG A 27 -6.60 -13.44 -8.89
CA ARG A 27 -5.95 -14.37 -7.95
C ARG A 27 -5.12 -15.41 -8.72
N PRO A 28 -4.02 -14.99 -9.37
CA PRO A 28 -3.17 -15.92 -10.12
C PRO A 28 -2.53 -16.94 -9.17
N PRO A 29 -2.36 -18.20 -9.59
CA PRO A 29 -1.74 -19.21 -8.73
C PRO A 29 -0.30 -18.83 -8.35
N HIS A 30 0.08 -19.12 -7.11
CA HIS A 30 1.45 -18.95 -6.62
C HIS A 30 2.35 -20.08 -7.15
N THR A 31 2.87 -19.93 -8.37
CA THR A 31 3.62 -21.02 -9.06
C THR A 31 5.12 -21.03 -8.79
N ASP A 32 5.69 -19.95 -8.26
CA ASP A 32 7.13 -19.83 -7.97
C ASP A 32 7.44 -20.41 -6.58
N ASP A 33 8.52 -21.15 -6.37
CA ASP A 33 8.92 -21.58 -5.01
C ASP A 33 9.53 -20.44 -4.17
N ASP A 34 9.87 -19.30 -4.80
CA ASP A 34 10.34 -18.11 -4.13
C ASP A 34 9.19 -17.34 -3.44
N TRP A 35 9.12 -17.45 -2.12
CA TRP A 35 8.17 -16.70 -1.31
C TRP A 35 8.32 -15.18 -1.46
N ARG A 36 9.53 -14.66 -1.74
CA ARG A 36 9.72 -13.21 -1.91
C ARG A 36 8.96 -12.71 -3.14
N ALA A 37 9.05 -13.46 -4.24
CA ALA A 37 8.30 -13.16 -5.45
C ALA A 37 6.79 -13.24 -5.23
N ARG A 38 6.30 -14.25 -4.49
CA ARG A 38 4.87 -14.38 -4.14
C ARG A 38 4.35 -13.20 -3.32
N VAL A 39 5.05 -12.84 -2.24
CA VAL A 39 4.63 -11.73 -1.37
C VAL A 39 4.71 -10.39 -2.11
N ARG A 40 5.72 -10.20 -2.96
CA ARG A 40 5.79 -9.03 -3.85
C ARG A 40 4.58 -8.95 -4.78
N ALA A 41 4.21 -10.04 -5.43
CA ALA A 41 3.03 -10.07 -6.31
C ALA A 41 1.74 -9.72 -5.56
N VAL A 42 1.57 -10.20 -4.32
CA VAL A 42 0.45 -9.79 -3.44
C VAL A 42 0.50 -8.29 -3.15
N ALA A 43 1.67 -7.75 -2.81
CA ALA A 43 1.85 -6.34 -2.50
C ALA A 43 1.53 -5.44 -3.71
N ASP A 44 2.06 -5.79 -4.89
CA ASP A 44 1.83 -5.07 -6.15
C ASP A 44 0.36 -5.11 -6.56
N ALA A 45 -0.30 -6.28 -6.46
CA ALA A 45 -1.72 -6.43 -6.79
C ALA A 45 -2.62 -5.58 -5.86
N ASN A 46 -2.31 -5.53 -4.57
CA ASN A 46 -3.04 -4.69 -3.62
C ASN A 46 -2.79 -3.19 -3.85
N LEU A 47 -1.56 -2.81 -4.21
CA LEU A 47 -1.24 -1.43 -4.54
C LEU A 47 -2.02 -0.98 -5.78
N ALA A 48 -2.06 -1.82 -6.82
CA ALA A 48 -2.85 -1.56 -8.02
C ALA A 48 -4.34 -1.42 -7.70
N LEU A 49 -4.91 -2.38 -6.96
CA LEU A 49 -6.32 -2.36 -6.54
C LEU A 49 -6.67 -1.07 -5.77
N LEU A 50 -5.83 -0.66 -4.81
CA LEU A 50 -6.05 0.57 -4.03
C LEU A 50 -5.80 1.84 -4.83
N THR A 51 -4.99 1.78 -5.88
CA THR A 51 -4.77 2.92 -6.78
C THR A 51 -6.00 3.10 -7.71
N ASP A 52 -6.51 2.01 -8.28
CA ASP A 52 -7.70 2.00 -9.14
C ASP A 52 -8.99 2.30 -8.36
N HIS A 53 -9.01 1.95 -7.07
CA HIS A 53 -10.16 2.12 -6.19
C HIS A 53 -9.79 2.88 -4.91
N ALA A 54 -9.20 4.07 -5.04
CA ALA A 54 -8.71 4.89 -3.93
C ALA A 54 -9.74 5.20 -2.82
N TRP A 55 -11.05 5.14 -3.13
CA TRP A 55 -12.13 5.28 -2.15
C TRP A 55 -12.14 4.17 -1.10
N LEU A 56 -11.56 3.00 -1.38
CA LEU A 56 -11.42 1.90 -0.40
C LEU A 56 -10.58 2.32 0.81
N LEU A 57 -9.64 3.26 0.66
CA LEU A 57 -8.82 3.78 1.75
C LEU A 57 -9.63 4.55 2.80
N ASP A 58 -10.84 5.01 2.43
CA ASP A 58 -11.75 5.78 3.28
C ASP A 58 -12.82 4.86 3.92
N VAL A 59 -12.88 3.57 3.58
CA VAL A 59 -13.80 2.59 4.17
C VAL A 59 -13.17 1.98 5.41
N THR A 60 -13.68 2.33 6.59
CA THR A 60 -13.15 1.88 7.89
C THR A 60 -14.03 0.83 8.58
N ASP A 61 -15.18 0.51 7.99
CA ASP A 61 -16.14 -0.44 8.54
C ASP A 61 -15.55 -1.87 8.54
N GLN A 62 -15.46 -2.46 9.73
CA GLN A 62 -14.88 -3.80 9.93
C GLN A 62 -15.71 -4.91 9.29
N ARG A 63 -16.99 -4.68 8.99
CA ARG A 63 -17.86 -5.66 8.31
C ARG A 63 -17.37 -5.99 6.89
N THR A 64 -16.51 -5.16 6.31
CA THR A 64 -15.81 -5.45 5.04
C THR A 64 -15.03 -6.75 5.05
N ALA A 65 -14.56 -7.20 6.22
CA ALA A 65 -13.85 -8.47 6.39
C ALA A 65 -14.77 -9.71 6.24
N LEU A 66 -16.09 -9.54 6.32
CA LEU A 66 -17.05 -10.65 6.36
C LEU A 66 -17.60 -11.03 4.98
N GLY A 67 -17.23 -10.28 3.93
CA GLY A 67 -17.71 -10.52 2.58
C GLY A 67 -17.00 -11.72 1.92
N PRO A 68 -17.70 -12.54 1.11
CA PRO A 68 -17.13 -13.72 0.47
C PRO A 68 -15.97 -13.41 -0.49
N GLY A 69 -16.01 -12.28 -1.19
CA GLY A 69 -14.92 -11.81 -2.03
C GLY A 69 -13.69 -11.43 -1.22
N THR A 70 -13.89 -10.72 -0.10
CA THR A 70 -12.81 -10.40 0.85
C THR A 70 -12.21 -11.67 1.45
N ILE A 71 -13.03 -12.63 1.89
CA ILE A 71 -12.57 -13.90 2.47
C ILE A 71 -11.76 -14.70 1.44
N ALA A 72 -12.26 -14.84 0.21
CA ALA A 72 -11.55 -15.56 -0.85
C ALA A 72 -10.23 -14.90 -1.24
N LYS A 73 -10.16 -13.56 -1.18
CA LYS A 73 -8.90 -12.82 -1.38
C LYS A 73 -7.93 -13.08 -0.23
N TYR A 74 -8.38 -12.99 1.02
CA TYR A 74 -7.55 -13.26 2.20
C TYR A 74 -6.96 -14.68 2.18
N ASP A 75 -7.79 -15.70 1.93
CA ASP A 75 -7.35 -17.10 1.79
C ASP A 75 -6.25 -17.25 0.74
N HIS A 76 -6.46 -16.68 -0.45
CA HIS A 76 -5.48 -16.70 -1.53
C HIS A 76 -4.15 -16.00 -1.18
N GLU A 77 -4.21 -14.89 -0.45
CA GLU A 77 -3.02 -14.11 -0.08
C GLU A 77 -2.20 -14.78 1.02
N LEU A 78 -2.84 -15.50 1.95
CA LEU A 78 -2.15 -16.29 2.96
C LEU A 78 -1.25 -17.37 2.32
N HIS A 79 -1.67 -17.97 1.20
CA HIS A 79 -0.87 -18.95 0.47
C HIS A 79 0.44 -18.41 -0.12
N ALA A 80 0.58 -17.08 -0.25
CA ALA A 80 1.86 -16.47 -0.65
C ALA A 80 2.97 -16.72 0.39
N LEU A 81 2.60 -16.90 1.65
CA LEU A 81 3.49 -17.09 2.79
C LEU A 81 3.77 -18.57 3.10
N ASP A 82 3.17 -19.51 2.36
CA ASP A 82 3.33 -20.95 2.63
C ASP A 82 4.79 -21.42 2.76
N PRO A 83 5.74 -20.98 1.89
CA PRO A 83 7.12 -21.45 2.00
C PRO A 83 7.87 -20.95 3.25
N LEU A 84 7.33 -19.96 3.97
CA LEU A 84 7.90 -19.47 5.23
C LEU A 84 7.57 -20.36 6.43
N ALA A 85 6.62 -21.30 6.30
CA ALA A 85 6.23 -22.24 7.36
C ALA A 85 5.93 -21.56 8.72
N LEU A 86 5.31 -20.38 8.67
CA LEU A 86 4.90 -19.61 9.85
C LEU A 86 3.76 -20.29 10.61
N THR A 87 3.63 -20.01 11.90
CA THR A 87 2.41 -20.33 12.66
C THR A 87 1.21 -19.56 12.08
N ASP A 88 -0.01 -20.02 12.29
CA ASP A 88 -1.20 -19.34 11.76
C ASP A 88 -1.31 -17.89 12.25
N VAL A 89 -0.95 -17.62 13.51
CA VAL A 89 -0.95 -16.28 14.09
C VAL A 89 0.12 -15.40 13.45
N ASP A 90 1.34 -15.90 13.26
CA ASP A 90 2.42 -15.15 12.62
C ASP A 90 2.14 -14.93 11.13
N ARG A 91 1.47 -15.87 10.47
CA ARG A 91 1.06 -15.78 9.07
C ARG A 91 0.04 -14.66 8.86
N ASP A 92 -0.98 -14.59 9.71
CA ASP A 92 -1.97 -13.51 9.69
C ASP A 92 -1.32 -12.14 9.97
N ALA A 93 -0.46 -12.07 10.99
CA ALA A 93 0.27 -10.85 11.33
C ALA A 93 1.22 -10.40 10.21
N ALA A 94 1.92 -11.33 9.56
CA ALA A 94 2.81 -11.05 8.44
C ALA A 94 2.04 -10.51 7.22
N LEU A 95 0.90 -11.13 6.87
CA LEU A 95 0.06 -10.63 5.78
C LEU A 95 -0.48 -9.23 6.11
N THR A 96 -0.98 -9.02 7.34
CA THR A 96 -1.46 -7.72 7.80
C THR A 96 -0.37 -6.65 7.71
N PHE A 97 0.85 -6.96 8.15
CA PHE A 97 2.00 -6.05 8.07
C PHE A 97 2.30 -5.61 6.63
N VAL A 98 2.29 -6.55 5.68
CA VAL A 98 2.45 -6.24 4.24
C VAL A 98 1.32 -5.34 3.77
N LEU A 99 0.07 -5.71 4.01
CA LEU A 99 -1.09 -4.97 3.53
C LEU A 99 -1.18 -3.55 4.12
N ASP A 100 -0.76 -3.36 5.36
CA ASP A 100 -0.73 -2.03 5.99
C ASP A 100 0.36 -1.13 5.38
N PHE A 101 1.53 -1.69 5.07
CA PHE A 101 2.53 -1.01 4.26
C PHE A 101 1.96 -0.60 2.89
N VAL A 102 1.27 -1.51 2.20
CA VAL A 102 0.62 -1.22 0.91
C VAL A 102 -0.41 -0.10 1.05
N ARG A 103 -1.26 -0.11 2.09
CA ARG A 103 -2.21 0.97 2.35
C ARG A 103 -1.52 2.32 2.55
N GLY A 104 -0.40 2.35 3.27
CA GLY A 104 0.43 3.56 3.41
C GLY A 104 0.96 4.07 2.06
N ALA A 105 1.50 3.16 1.25
CA ALA A 105 2.02 3.47 -0.08
C ALA A 105 0.93 3.92 -1.08
N ALA A 106 -0.27 3.34 -0.99
CA ALA A 106 -1.43 3.72 -1.81
C ALA A 106 -1.96 5.11 -1.41
N ARG A 107 -2.00 5.44 -0.11
CA ARG A 107 -2.36 6.79 0.35
C ARG A 107 -1.43 7.86 -0.23
N ALA A 108 -0.13 7.58 -0.28
CA ALA A 108 0.87 8.48 -0.87
C ALA A 108 0.71 8.67 -2.39
N ARG A 109 -0.05 7.78 -3.07
CA ARG A 109 -0.36 7.83 -4.51
C ARG A 109 -1.74 8.39 -4.83
N ARG A 110 -2.53 8.76 -3.81
CA ARG A 110 -3.84 9.38 -4.08
C ARG A 110 -3.63 10.61 -4.96
N PRO A 111 -4.46 10.80 -6.01
CA PRO A 111 -4.40 11.99 -6.81
C PRO A 111 -4.58 13.23 -5.91
N ASP A 112 -3.53 14.04 -5.82
CA ASP A 112 -3.59 15.37 -5.21
C ASP A 112 -3.76 16.40 -6.33
N PRO A 113 -4.90 17.12 -6.39
CA PRO A 113 -5.12 18.17 -7.38
C PRO A 113 -4.03 19.26 -7.40
N HIS A 114 -3.30 19.43 -6.29
CA HIS A 114 -2.24 20.42 -6.14
C HIS A 114 -0.83 19.82 -6.30
N GLY A 115 -0.71 18.49 -6.27
CA GLY A 115 0.57 17.78 -6.28
C GLY A 115 1.33 17.97 -7.59
N ALA A 116 0.65 17.93 -8.73
CA ALA A 116 1.26 18.14 -10.04
C ALA A 116 1.80 19.57 -10.22
N ALA A 117 1.08 20.57 -9.69
CA ALA A 117 1.55 21.96 -9.70
C ALA A 117 2.79 22.14 -8.81
N MET A 118 2.81 21.53 -7.63
CA MET A 118 3.96 21.58 -6.73
C MET A 118 5.20 20.87 -7.30
N ALA A 119 5.03 19.75 -7.99
CA ALA A 119 6.11 19.06 -8.67
C ALA A 119 6.67 19.89 -9.84
N ALA A 120 5.80 20.50 -10.65
CA ALA A 120 6.20 21.36 -11.76
C ALA A 120 6.96 22.61 -11.29
N ASP A 121 6.60 23.15 -10.11
CA ASP A 121 7.25 24.31 -9.53
C ASP A 121 8.46 23.95 -8.64
N TRP A 122 8.84 22.68 -8.53
CA TRP A 122 9.89 22.23 -7.60
C TRP A 122 11.24 22.89 -7.85
N ASP A 123 11.61 23.10 -9.12
CA ASP A 123 12.84 23.82 -9.49
C ASP A 123 12.86 25.26 -8.97
N THR A 124 11.69 25.87 -8.77
CA THR A 124 11.54 27.19 -8.17
C THR A 124 11.53 27.14 -6.65
N TRP A 125 10.82 26.16 -6.06
CA TRP A 125 10.63 26.07 -4.61
C TRP A 125 11.79 25.43 -3.86
N GLY A 126 12.49 24.45 -4.44
CA GLY A 126 13.62 23.75 -3.82
C GLY A 126 14.72 24.71 -3.33
N PRO A 127 15.25 25.61 -4.20
CA PRO A 127 16.25 26.60 -3.78
C PRO A 127 15.72 27.59 -2.73
N ARG A 128 14.44 27.98 -2.83
CA ARG A 128 13.80 28.89 -1.85
C ARG A 128 13.65 28.23 -0.49
N LEU A 129 13.29 26.94 -0.46
CA LEU A 129 13.19 26.16 0.77
C LEU A 129 14.55 26.02 1.45
N ALA A 130 15.62 25.78 0.68
CA ALA A 130 16.98 25.77 1.21
C ALA A 130 17.36 27.11 1.85
N GLY A 131 17.04 28.23 1.18
CA GLY A 131 17.24 29.57 1.75
C GLY A 131 16.38 29.86 2.99
N TYR A 132 15.14 29.38 3.02
CA TYR A 132 14.22 29.53 4.16
C TYR A 132 14.70 28.75 5.40
N LEU A 133 15.20 27.53 5.22
CA LEU A 133 15.71 26.70 6.32
C LEU A 133 16.95 27.31 6.99
N GLY A 134 17.63 28.27 6.34
CA GLY A 134 18.78 29.00 6.89
C GLY A 134 19.89 28.05 7.32
N ASP A 135 20.54 28.27 8.46
CA ASP A 135 21.50 27.31 9.04
C ASP A 135 20.91 26.50 10.21
N ALA A 136 19.62 26.68 10.50
CA ALA A 136 18.97 26.09 11.67
C ALA A 136 18.74 24.57 11.54
N HIS A 137 18.70 24.06 10.30
CA HIS A 137 18.36 22.66 10.00
C HIS A 137 19.31 22.02 8.98
N PRO A 138 20.62 21.87 9.31
CA PRO A 138 21.63 21.46 8.34
C PRO A 138 21.43 20.02 7.82
N LEU A 139 20.94 19.10 8.65
CA LEU A 139 20.62 17.75 8.21
C LEU A 139 19.45 17.72 7.23
N ALA A 140 18.37 18.44 7.53
CA ALA A 140 17.18 18.49 6.69
C ALA A 140 17.49 19.12 5.32
N GLN A 141 18.33 20.15 5.29
CA GLN A 141 18.80 20.72 4.03
C GLN A 141 19.62 19.73 3.21
N ARG A 142 20.62 19.08 3.82
CA ARG A 142 21.46 18.12 3.09
C ARG A 142 20.65 16.96 2.53
N VAL A 143 19.77 16.38 3.35
CA VAL A 143 18.94 15.23 2.96
C VAL A 143 17.88 15.66 1.95
N GLY A 144 17.18 16.76 2.19
CA GLY A 144 16.15 17.27 1.29
C GLY A 144 16.70 17.72 -0.07
N ALA A 145 17.88 18.34 -0.11
CA ALA A 145 18.54 18.71 -1.35
C ALA A 145 18.96 17.46 -2.14
N ALA A 146 19.55 16.45 -1.47
CA ALA A 146 19.93 15.19 -2.12
C ALA A 146 18.73 14.41 -2.65
N ALA A 147 17.69 14.23 -1.83
CA ALA A 147 16.47 13.55 -2.22
C ALA A 147 15.73 14.31 -3.34
N GLY A 148 15.63 15.64 -3.23
CA GLY A 148 14.97 16.49 -4.20
C GLY A 148 15.70 16.52 -5.56
N ALA A 149 17.03 16.48 -5.56
CA ALA A 149 17.82 16.42 -6.79
C ALA A 149 17.66 15.07 -7.52
N GLU A 150 17.62 13.97 -6.78
CA GLU A 150 17.42 12.63 -7.34
C GLU A 150 15.99 12.42 -7.85
N GLN A 151 15.00 12.93 -7.11
CA GLN A 151 13.59 12.66 -7.36
C GLN A 151 12.91 13.69 -8.25
N GLY A 152 13.52 14.87 -8.44
CA GLY A 152 12.89 16.00 -9.13
C GLY A 152 11.64 16.55 -8.42
N ALA A 153 11.46 16.23 -7.14
CA ALA A 153 10.30 16.61 -6.35
C ALA A 153 10.63 16.58 -4.85
N ALA A 154 9.77 17.17 -4.02
CA ALA A 154 9.87 17.08 -2.56
C ALA A 154 9.78 15.63 -2.03
N TYR A 155 9.10 14.76 -2.79
CA TYR A 155 8.81 13.39 -2.42
C TYR A 155 8.50 12.56 -3.67
N SER A 156 8.96 11.30 -3.68
CA SER A 156 8.61 10.30 -4.69
C SER A 156 7.95 9.08 -4.03
N ALA A 157 6.66 8.87 -4.33
CA ALA A 157 5.91 7.71 -3.84
C ALA A 157 6.48 6.39 -4.39
N ASP A 158 7.02 6.40 -5.62
CA ASP A 158 7.63 5.25 -6.26
C ASP A 158 8.96 4.88 -5.62
N HIS A 159 9.82 5.85 -5.36
CA HIS A 159 11.06 5.60 -4.63
C HIS A 159 10.76 5.06 -3.23
N ALA A 160 9.82 5.67 -2.50
CA ALA A 160 9.42 5.22 -1.17
C ALA A 160 8.82 3.80 -1.18
N TRP A 161 8.06 3.44 -2.22
CA TRP A 161 7.52 2.09 -2.39
C TRP A 161 8.62 1.05 -2.59
N GLN A 162 9.52 1.27 -3.56
CA GLN A 162 10.61 0.32 -3.84
C GLN A 162 11.50 0.15 -2.60
N PHE A 163 11.89 1.26 -1.99
CA PHE A 163 12.65 1.26 -0.74
C PHE A 163 11.89 0.50 0.37
N GLY A 164 10.63 0.83 0.63
CA GLY A 164 9.86 0.22 1.71
C GLY A 164 9.59 -1.26 1.51
N LEU A 165 9.26 -1.69 0.28
CA LEU A 165 8.89 -3.06 -0.01
C LEU A 165 10.06 -4.03 0.20
N GLU A 166 11.28 -3.65 -0.22
CA GLU A 166 12.48 -4.47 0.06
C GLU A 166 12.65 -4.68 1.57
N ARG A 167 12.41 -3.64 2.38
CA ARG A 167 12.54 -3.70 3.84
C ARG A 167 11.46 -4.54 4.51
N VAL A 168 10.24 -4.49 4.00
CA VAL A 168 9.16 -5.37 4.43
C VAL A 168 9.54 -6.83 4.14
N LEU A 169 10.02 -7.12 2.94
CA LEU A 169 10.44 -8.47 2.55
C LEU A 169 11.64 -8.94 3.40
N ASP A 170 12.63 -8.09 3.65
CA ASP A 170 13.78 -8.43 4.50
C ASP A 170 13.36 -8.70 5.95
N ALA A 171 12.40 -7.95 6.48
CA ALA A 171 11.85 -8.21 7.82
C ALA A 171 11.17 -9.58 7.88
N LEU A 172 10.36 -9.95 6.88
CA LEU A 172 9.75 -11.28 6.82
C LEU A 172 10.78 -12.40 6.68
N ALA A 173 11.91 -12.15 6.01
CA ALA A 173 12.97 -13.13 5.88
C ALA A 173 13.59 -13.52 7.23
N SER A 174 13.56 -12.62 8.22
CA SER A 174 14.00 -12.93 9.59
C SER A 174 13.07 -13.89 10.34
N LEU A 175 11.83 -14.05 9.88
CA LEU A 175 10.84 -14.99 10.42
C LEU A 175 10.92 -16.37 9.76
N ALA A 176 11.59 -16.48 8.62
CA ALA A 176 11.82 -17.76 7.97
C ALA A 176 12.60 -18.67 8.93
N PRO A 177 12.24 -19.96 9.08
CA PRO A 177 13.03 -20.89 9.86
C PRO A 177 14.49 -20.83 9.39
N GLY A 178 15.39 -20.57 10.34
CA GLY A 178 16.83 -20.45 10.05
C GLY A 178 17.29 -21.67 9.25
N ARG A 179 17.89 -21.42 8.08
CA ARG A 179 18.57 -22.46 7.31
C ARG A 179 19.79 -22.96 8.06
#